data_AF-A0A1L8Z9P0-F1
#
_entry.id   AF-A0A1L8Z9P0-F1
#
_cell.length_a   1.000
_cell.length_b   1.000
_cell.length_c   1.000
_cell.angle_alpha   90.00
_cell.angle_beta   90.00
_cell.angle_gamma   90.00
#
_symmetry.space_group_name_H-M   'P 1'
#
loop_
_entity.id
_entity.type
_entity.pdbx_description
1 polymer ?
#
loop_
_entity_poly.entity_id
_entity_poly.type
_entity_poly.pdbx_seq_one_letter_code
_entity_poly.pdbx_strand_id
1 'polypeptide(L)'
;LGYFKEIIKSTIATELAADKDFVKSIYDLIVDKLIENESSKLSNLFSKIKSRLTDSISSATLSRSDDLLIMSSSTIQKTPVPKQLLGVPSDFSHGRSFEFGPTLYSSDYENKSITIKLENTNDATLIFYKNYDNAPIYLDIELDVEHYSNTSIKALYLKYSDESQRNMVYEQSDAPRALSSRFPIYKGWYIQKRASSSGGSIPALLKL
;
A
#
# COMPACT_ATOMS: atom_id res chain seq x y z
N LEU A 1 39.98 64.19 0.81
CA LEU A 1 40.22 63.07 1.74
C LEU A 1 39.46 61.79 1.35
N GLY A 2 38.16 61.85 1.05
CA GLY A 2 37.37 60.67 0.62
C GLY A 2 37.87 60.02 -0.68
N TYR A 3 38.08 60.82 -1.73
CA TYR A 3 38.61 60.35 -3.02
C TYR A 3 39.96 59.61 -2.88
N PHE A 4 40.85 60.13 -2.05
CA PHE A 4 42.16 59.53 -1.79
C PHE A 4 42.07 58.17 -1.07
N LYS A 5 41.13 58.03 -0.12
CA LYS A 5 40.85 56.74 0.54
C LYS A 5 40.32 55.70 -0.43
N GLU A 6 39.46 56.10 -1.36
CA GLU A 6 38.91 55.20 -2.37
C GLU A 6 39.97 54.73 -3.37
N ILE A 7 40.87 55.62 -3.80
CA ILE A 7 42.02 55.22 -4.62
C ILE A 7 42.88 54.19 -3.90
N ILE A 8 43.24 54.42 -2.63
CA ILE A 8 44.07 53.49 -1.85
C ILE A 8 43.39 52.12 -1.73
N LYS A 9 42.09 52.08 -1.40
CA LYS A 9 41.34 50.81 -1.31
C LYS A 9 41.32 50.07 -2.65
N SER A 10 41.05 50.79 -3.74
CA SER A 10 40.99 50.20 -5.07
C SER A 10 42.34 49.63 -5.46
N THR A 11 43.44 50.37 -5.24
CA THR A 11 44.79 49.89 -5.55
C THR A 11 45.15 48.65 -4.75
N ILE A 12 44.88 48.63 -3.44
CA ILE A 12 45.13 47.45 -2.58
C ILE A 12 44.32 46.24 -3.07
N ALA A 13 43.04 46.43 -3.42
CA ALA A 13 42.20 45.36 -3.93
C ALA A 13 42.71 44.81 -5.27
N THR A 14 43.17 45.68 -6.17
CA THR A 14 43.76 45.29 -7.46
C THR A 14 45.05 44.50 -7.28
N GLU A 15 45.94 44.96 -6.40
CA GLU A 15 47.21 44.28 -6.13
C GLU A 15 46.98 42.91 -5.47
N LEU A 16 46.09 42.81 -4.48
CA LEU A 16 45.74 41.54 -3.84
C LEU A 16 45.06 40.56 -4.81
N ALA A 17 44.26 41.05 -5.75
CA ALA A 17 43.63 40.20 -6.77
C ALA A 17 44.61 39.74 -7.85
N ALA A 18 45.71 40.48 -8.08
CA ALA A 18 46.77 40.11 -9.01
C ALA A 18 47.79 39.13 -8.39
N ASP A 19 47.88 39.08 -7.07
CA ASP A 19 48.70 38.12 -6.33
C ASP A 19 48.08 36.72 -6.39
N LYS A 20 48.64 35.87 -7.26
CA LYS A 20 48.17 34.50 -7.48
C LYS A 20 48.28 33.63 -6.23
N ASP A 21 49.29 33.85 -5.38
CA ASP A 21 49.50 33.04 -4.19
C ASP A 21 48.50 33.44 -3.10
N PHE A 22 48.21 34.75 -2.97
CA PHE A 22 47.14 35.23 -2.11
C PHE A 22 45.77 34.71 -2.57
N VAL A 23 45.43 34.85 -3.85
CA VAL A 23 44.16 34.35 -4.42
C VAL A 23 44.06 32.84 -4.22
N LYS A 24 45.13 32.07 -4.49
CA LYS A 24 45.15 30.63 -4.24
C LYS A 24 44.95 30.31 -2.77
N SER A 25 45.59 31.02 -1.84
CA SER A 25 45.40 30.80 -0.40
C SER A 25 43.96 31.08 0.06
N ILE A 26 43.28 32.05 -0.55
CA ILE A 26 41.87 32.33 -0.28
C ILE A 26 40.96 31.24 -0.88
N TYR A 27 41.25 30.78 -2.10
CA TYR A 27 40.53 29.65 -2.70
C TYR A 27 40.74 28.38 -1.89
N ASP A 28 41.98 28.06 -1.52
CA ASP A 28 42.32 26.92 -0.67
C ASP A 28 41.63 27.07 0.69
N LEU A 29 41.59 28.26 1.32
CA LEU A 29 40.83 28.50 2.56
C LEU A 29 39.31 28.33 2.39
N ILE A 30 38.73 28.75 1.26
CA ILE A 30 37.30 28.62 0.97
C ILE A 30 36.96 27.18 0.65
N VAL A 31 37.79 26.52 -0.16
CA VAL A 31 37.69 25.11 -0.53
C VAL A 31 37.90 24.27 0.71
N ASP A 32 38.87 24.53 1.58
CA ASP A 32 39.02 23.88 2.87
C ASP A 32 37.80 24.17 3.74
N LYS A 33 37.31 25.40 3.86
CA LYS A 33 36.06 25.66 4.60
C LYS A 33 34.80 24.98 4.03
N LEU A 34 34.81 24.59 2.75
CA LEU A 34 33.69 23.93 2.05
C LEU A 34 33.86 22.40 1.93
N ILE A 35 35.10 21.92 1.77
CA ILE A 35 35.53 20.54 1.49
C ILE A 35 36.14 19.91 2.74
N GLU A 36 36.86 20.65 3.59
CA GLU A 36 37.18 20.33 5.00
C GLU A 36 35.90 20.64 5.83
N ASN A 37 34.89 19.78 5.77
CA ASN A 37 34.89 18.55 6.57
C ASN A 37 35.24 18.80 8.04
N GLU A 38 34.50 19.67 8.72
CA GLU A 38 34.03 19.23 10.04
C GLU A 38 33.14 17.99 9.79
N SER A 39 33.76 16.82 9.63
CA SER A 39 33.04 15.55 9.61
C SER A 39 32.21 15.43 10.89
N SER A 40 32.65 16.08 11.98
CA SER A 40 31.88 16.39 13.17
C SER A 40 30.61 17.18 12.87
N LYS A 41 30.63 18.30 12.14
CA LYS A 41 29.44 19.09 11.78
C LYS A 41 28.54 18.42 10.76
N LEU A 42 29.06 17.72 9.75
CA LEU A 42 28.26 16.99 8.77
C LEU A 42 27.67 15.72 9.38
N SER A 43 28.44 14.98 10.19
CA SER A 43 27.91 13.89 11.02
C SER A 43 26.99 14.40 12.11
N ASN A 44 27.22 15.59 12.68
CA ASN A 44 26.30 16.23 13.63
C ASN A 44 25.04 16.71 12.91
N LEU A 45 25.13 17.19 11.68
CA LEU A 45 23.98 17.60 10.89
C LEU A 45 23.17 16.36 10.52
N PHE A 46 23.81 15.31 10.03
CA PHE A 46 23.18 14.02 9.77
C PHE A 46 22.58 13.42 11.04
N SER A 47 23.30 13.45 12.17
CA SER A 47 22.81 12.95 13.46
C SER A 47 21.68 13.81 14.01
N LYS A 48 21.70 15.13 13.83
CA LYS A 48 20.60 16.03 14.20
C LYS A 48 19.39 15.83 13.31
N ILE A 49 19.58 15.66 12.00
CA ILE A 49 18.52 15.32 11.05
C ILE A 49 17.92 13.97 11.42
N LYS A 50 18.76 12.95 11.65
CA LYS A 50 18.35 11.61 12.08
C LYS A 50 17.62 11.65 13.42
N SER A 51 18.16 12.30 14.45
CA SER A 51 17.50 12.48 15.76
C SER A 51 16.16 13.17 15.57
N ARG A 52 16.11 14.30 14.88
CA ARG A 52 14.84 15.00 14.61
C ARG A 52 13.84 14.12 13.86
N LEU A 53 14.27 13.34 12.88
CA LEU A 53 13.42 12.37 12.18
C LEU A 53 12.93 11.26 13.11
N THR A 54 13.83 10.63 13.86
CA THR A 54 13.50 9.59 14.84
C THR A 54 12.56 10.11 15.93
N ASP A 55 12.85 11.26 16.52
CA ASP A 55 12.06 11.90 17.58
C ASP A 55 10.70 12.39 17.05
N SER A 56 10.61 12.74 15.76
CA SER A 56 9.35 13.12 15.11
C SER A 56 8.49 11.92 14.71
N ILE A 57 9.09 10.72 14.57
CA ILE A 57 8.37 9.47 14.38
C ILE A 57 7.93 8.99 15.77
N SER A 58 6.84 9.58 16.26
CA SER A 58 6.27 9.33 17.58
C SER A 58 5.68 7.91 17.77
N SER A 59 5.60 7.11 16.70
CA SER A 59 5.00 5.77 16.70
C SER A 59 5.76 4.84 15.76
N ALA A 60 5.99 3.59 16.21
CA ALA A 60 6.53 2.51 15.37
C ALA A 60 5.44 1.84 14.51
N THR A 61 4.16 2.18 14.72
CA THR A 61 3.02 1.62 14.00
C THR A 61 2.43 2.68 13.08
N LEU A 62 2.26 2.33 11.80
CA LEU A 62 1.57 3.18 10.82
C LEU A 62 0.09 3.27 11.16
N SER A 63 -0.45 4.48 11.10
CA SER A 63 -1.84 4.82 11.32
C SER A 63 -2.45 5.45 10.06
N ARG A 64 -3.79 5.52 10.00
CA ARG A 64 -4.49 6.21 8.89
C ARG A 64 -4.22 7.72 8.82
N SER A 65 -3.78 8.32 9.93
CA SER A 65 -3.45 9.74 10.01
C SER A 65 -2.01 10.05 9.58
N ASP A 66 -1.19 9.02 9.36
CA ASP A 66 0.17 9.22 8.92
C ASP A 66 0.25 9.49 7.42
N ASP A 67 1.24 10.29 7.05
CA ASP A 67 1.64 10.51 5.67
C ASP A 67 2.94 9.76 5.37
N LEU A 68 2.96 9.00 4.29
CA LEU A 68 4.19 8.49 3.69
C LEU A 68 4.85 9.60 2.87
N LEU A 69 6.15 9.77 3.06
CA LEU A 69 6.97 10.61 2.18
C LEU A 69 7.38 9.79 0.97
N ILE A 70 6.93 10.21 -0.21
CA ILE A 70 7.33 9.63 -1.49
C ILE A 70 8.16 10.64 -2.28
N MET A 71 9.14 10.13 -3.02
CA MET A 71 9.92 10.95 -3.95
C MET A 71 9.38 10.70 -5.36
N SER A 72 8.67 11.69 -5.90
CA SER A 72 8.16 11.64 -7.27
C SER A 72 8.94 12.63 -8.12
N SER A 73 9.74 12.11 -9.07
CA SER A 73 10.38 12.87 -10.14
C SER A 73 10.97 14.22 -9.69
N SER A 74 11.80 14.23 -8.64
CA SER A 74 12.47 15.40 -7.99
C SER A 74 11.72 16.18 -6.90
N THR A 75 10.49 15.80 -6.55
CA THR A 75 9.73 16.44 -5.44
C THR A 75 9.41 15.44 -4.33
N ILE A 76 9.56 15.89 -3.07
CA ILE A 76 9.07 15.15 -1.91
C ILE A 76 7.58 15.47 -1.76
N GLN A 77 6.75 14.44 -1.78
CA GLN A 77 5.31 14.54 -1.63
C GLN A 77 4.85 13.71 -0.43
N LYS A 78 3.80 14.18 0.23
CA LYS A 78 3.08 13.41 1.24
C LYS A 78 1.94 12.66 0.57
N THR A 79 1.81 11.38 0.86
CA THR A 79 0.66 10.58 0.47
C THR A 79 0.11 9.87 1.70
N PRO A 80 -1.22 9.76 1.86
CA PRO A 80 -1.79 8.94 2.93
C PRO A 80 -1.27 7.51 2.86
N VAL A 81 -1.10 6.86 4.01
CA VAL A 81 -0.73 5.44 4.05
C VAL A 81 -1.81 4.59 3.35
N PRO A 82 -1.46 3.80 2.32
CA PRO A 82 -2.40 2.87 1.70
C PRO A 82 -2.99 1.89 2.72
N LYS A 83 -4.31 1.69 2.68
CA LYS A 83 -5.06 0.90 3.69
C LYS A 83 -4.47 -0.50 3.91
N GLN A 84 -3.98 -1.15 2.86
CA GLN A 84 -3.42 -2.49 2.93
C GLN A 84 -2.12 -2.59 3.76
N LEU A 85 -1.38 -1.49 3.91
CA LEU A 85 -0.17 -1.45 4.74
C LEU A 85 -0.49 -1.30 6.23
N LEU A 86 -1.74 -0.98 6.57
CA LEU A 86 -2.19 -0.82 7.96
C LEU A 86 -2.62 -2.16 8.60
N GLY A 87 -2.50 -3.28 7.88
CA GLY A 87 -2.91 -4.59 8.37
C GLY A 87 -4.43 -4.81 8.27
N VAL A 88 -5.03 -5.46 9.26
CA VAL A 88 -6.48 -5.71 9.30
C VAL A 88 -7.24 -4.39 9.51
N PRO A 89 -8.35 -4.13 8.81
CA PRO A 89 -9.16 -2.94 9.05
C PRO A 89 -9.58 -2.80 10.52
N SER A 90 -9.54 -1.59 11.06
CA SER A 90 -9.88 -1.32 12.47
C SER A 90 -11.34 -1.62 12.82
N ASP A 91 -12.22 -1.55 11.81
CA ASP A 91 -13.65 -1.84 11.88
C ASP A 91 -13.97 -3.32 11.60
N PHE A 92 -12.96 -4.18 11.51
CA PHE A 92 -13.14 -5.60 11.22
C PHE A 92 -13.62 -6.41 12.44
N SER A 93 -14.75 -7.10 12.28
CA SER A 93 -15.29 -8.04 13.27
C SER A 93 -14.59 -9.39 13.21
N HIS A 94 -14.01 -9.80 14.32
CA HIS A 94 -13.30 -11.07 14.46
C HIS A 94 -14.23 -12.26 14.81
N GLY A 95 -15.50 -11.99 15.12
CA GLY A 95 -16.51 -13.04 15.32
C GLY A 95 -16.92 -13.62 13.98
N ARG A 96 -16.59 -14.88 13.72
CA ARG A 96 -16.91 -15.55 12.46
C ARG A 96 -18.39 -15.91 12.37
N SER A 97 -19.11 -15.37 11.37
CA SER A 97 -20.49 -15.77 11.09
C SER A 97 -20.55 -16.92 10.09
N PHE A 98 -21.63 -17.68 10.15
CA PHE A 98 -21.94 -18.70 9.15
C PHE A 98 -22.98 -18.13 8.20
N GLU A 99 -22.62 -18.08 6.92
CA GLU A 99 -23.48 -17.56 5.88
C GLU A 99 -24.05 -18.72 5.06
N PHE A 100 -25.35 -18.66 4.81
CA PHE A 100 -26.13 -19.69 4.12
C PHE A 100 -26.84 -19.10 2.92
N GLY A 101 -26.94 -19.86 1.85
CA GLY A 101 -27.71 -19.51 0.66
C GLY A 101 -26.85 -19.26 -0.59
N PRO A 102 -27.50 -19.17 -1.76
CA PRO A 102 -26.80 -19.18 -3.05
C PRO A 102 -26.20 -17.82 -3.43
N THR A 103 -26.50 -16.74 -2.71
CA THR A 103 -26.08 -15.39 -3.06
C THR A 103 -25.77 -14.58 -1.80
N LEU A 104 -24.59 -13.98 -1.78
CA LEU A 104 -24.05 -13.20 -0.68
C LEU A 104 -23.68 -11.82 -1.18
N TYR A 105 -24.27 -10.80 -0.58
CA TYR A 105 -24.00 -9.40 -0.87
C TYR A 105 -22.82 -8.90 -0.04
N SER A 106 -22.25 -7.77 -0.44
CA SER A 106 -21.09 -7.19 0.24
C SER A 106 -21.33 -6.95 1.72
N SER A 107 -22.56 -6.63 2.15
CA SER A 107 -22.94 -6.53 3.57
C SER A 107 -22.70 -7.80 4.39
N ASP A 108 -22.70 -8.95 3.72
CA ASP A 108 -22.65 -10.26 4.37
C ASP A 108 -21.20 -10.63 4.69
N TYR A 109 -20.22 -10.14 3.92
CA TYR A 109 -18.81 -10.51 4.07
C TYR A 109 -17.84 -9.34 4.29
N GLU A 110 -18.25 -8.08 4.07
CA GLU A 110 -17.39 -6.93 4.33
C GLU A 110 -17.21 -6.69 5.83
N ASN A 111 -15.99 -6.30 6.21
CA ASN A 111 -15.59 -5.95 7.57
C ASN A 111 -15.88 -7.05 8.63
N LYS A 112 -15.98 -8.31 8.23
CA LYS A 112 -16.15 -9.44 9.15
C LYS A 112 -15.58 -10.74 8.58
N SER A 113 -15.26 -11.66 9.48
CA SER A 113 -14.90 -13.03 9.11
C SER A 113 -16.15 -13.85 8.84
N ILE A 114 -16.19 -14.61 7.74
CA ILE A 114 -17.32 -15.48 7.43
C ILE A 114 -16.90 -16.89 7.02
N THR A 115 -17.81 -17.85 7.23
CA THR A 115 -17.78 -19.18 6.62
C THR A 115 -18.99 -19.35 5.72
N ILE A 116 -18.76 -19.54 4.42
CA ILE A 116 -19.80 -19.88 3.46
C ILE A 116 -20.05 -21.38 3.52
N LYS A 117 -21.27 -21.77 3.89
CA LYS A 117 -21.66 -23.18 3.93
C LYS A 117 -22.31 -23.63 2.63
N LEU A 118 -21.69 -24.59 1.96
CA LEU A 118 -22.23 -25.28 0.78
C LEU A 118 -22.83 -26.66 1.14
N GLU A 119 -23.36 -26.82 2.35
CA GLU A 119 -23.96 -28.08 2.81
C GLU A 119 -25.20 -28.45 1.99
N ASN A 120 -26.19 -27.57 1.99
CA ASN A 120 -27.51 -27.76 1.37
C ASN A 120 -27.66 -27.07 -0.01
N THR A 121 -26.62 -26.38 -0.49
CA THR A 121 -26.59 -25.69 -1.78
C THR A 121 -25.44 -26.19 -2.64
N ASN A 122 -25.64 -26.23 -3.95
CA ASN A 122 -24.58 -26.65 -4.89
C ASN A 122 -23.66 -25.49 -5.25
N ASP A 123 -24.13 -24.26 -5.16
CA ASP A 123 -23.29 -23.09 -5.40
C ASP A 123 -23.60 -21.94 -4.44
N ALA A 124 -22.62 -21.06 -4.31
CA ALA A 124 -22.79 -19.74 -3.74
C ALA A 124 -22.17 -18.70 -4.68
N THR A 125 -22.73 -17.49 -4.67
CA THR A 125 -22.24 -16.37 -5.48
C THR A 125 -21.97 -15.17 -4.58
N LEU A 126 -20.72 -14.69 -4.55
CA LEU A 126 -20.37 -13.41 -3.95
C LEU A 126 -20.67 -12.27 -4.94
N ILE A 127 -21.47 -11.31 -4.49
CA ILE A 127 -21.87 -10.14 -5.27
C ILE A 127 -20.95 -8.96 -4.99
N PHE A 128 -20.33 -8.46 -6.04
CA PHE A 128 -19.49 -7.28 -6.05
C PHE A 128 -20.13 -6.13 -6.84
N TYR A 129 -19.65 -4.91 -6.62
CA TYR A 129 -20.11 -3.74 -7.37
C TYR A 129 -18.97 -3.09 -8.16
N LYS A 130 -19.26 -2.72 -9.40
CA LYS A 130 -18.29 -2.12 -10.33
C LYS A 130 -17.68 -0.80 -9.83
N ASN A 131 -18.41 -0.04 -9.01
CA ASN A 131 -17.93 1.21 -8.43
C ASN A 131 -16.80 1.00 -7.40
N TYR A 132 -16.55 -0.23 -6.96
CA TYR A 132 -15.40 -0.60 -6.12
C TYR A 132 -14.23 -1.19 -6.92
N ASP A 133 -14.28 -1.17 -8.26
CA ASP A 133 -13.14 -1.59 -9.09
C ASP A 133 -11.87 -0.82 -8.72
N ASN A 134 -10.76 -1.55 -8.60
CA ASN A 134 -9.45 -1.03 -8.19
C ASN A 134 -9.35 -0.55 -6.73
N ALA A 135 -10.40 -0.67 -5.93
CA ALA A 135 -10.33 -0.42 -4.49
C ALA A 135 -9.80 -1.67 -3.76
N PRO A 136 -8.86 -1.52 -2.80
CA PRO A 136 -8.49 -2.60 -1.90
C PRO A 136 -9.65 -3.00 -0.99
N ILE A 137 -9.88 -4.30 -0.85
CA ILE A 137 -10.85 -4.92 0.06
C ILE A 137 -10.15 -5.97 0.92
N TYR A 138 -10.44 -5.98 2.22
CA TYR A 138 -9.97 -7.03 3.13
C TYR A 138 -11.04 -8.12 3.23
N LEU A 139 -10.66 -9.36 2.95
CA LEU A 139 -11.54 -10.53 2.98
C LEU A 139 -10.97 -11.59 3.94
N ASP A 140 -11.84 -12.17 4.76
CA ASP A 140 -11.55 -13.38 5.54
C ASP A 140 -12.74 -14.33 5.39
N ILE A 141 -12.69 -15.11 4.32
CA ILE A 141 -13.77 -16.00 3.88
C ILE A 141 -13.23 -17.43 3.88
N GLU A 142 -13.86 -18.27 4.69
CA GLU A 142 -13.72 -19.72 4.62
C GLU A 142 -14.85 -20.32 3.80
N LEU A 143 -14.53 -21.37 3.05
CA LEU A 143 -15.52 -22.19 2.37
C LEU A 143 -15.62 -23.51 3.14
N ASP A 144 -16.86 -23.90 3.46
CA ASP A 144 -17.21 -25.14 4.14
C ASP A 144 -18.07 -25.99 3.21
N VAL A 145 -17.48 -27.05 2.68
CA VAL A 145 -18.02 -27.86 1.59
C VAL A 145 -18.33 -29.25 2.09
N GLU A 146 -19.58 -29.69 1.93
CA GLU A 146 -20.02 -31.04 2.30
C GLU A 146 -20.76 -31.73 1.17
N HIS A 147 -20.33 -32.94 0.82
CA HIS A 147 -20.92 -33.74 -0.25
C HIS A 147 -21.84 -34.84 0.30
N TYR A 148 -23.15 -34.68 0.13
CA TYR A 148 -24.14 -35.69 0.49
C TYR A 148 -24.38 -36.75 -0.61
N SER A 149 -23.88 -36.48 -1.81
CA SER A 149 -23.94 -37.37 -2.98
C SER A 149 -22.64 -37.30 -3.76
N ASN A 150 -22.26 -38.43 -4.34
CA ASN A 150 -21.12 -38.57 -5.27
C ASN A 150 -21.32 -37.87 -6.63
N THR A 151 -22.51 -37.32 -6.88
CA THR A 151 -22.82 -36.51 -8.07
C THR A 151 -22.97 -35.01 -7.76
N SER A 152 -22.81 -34.61 -6.50
CA SER A 152 -22.96 -33.20 -6.12
C SER A 152 -21.73 -32.39 -6.53
N ILE A 153 -21.99 -31.30 -7.26
CA ILE A 153 -20.97 -30.30 -7.62
C ILE A 153 -21.12 -29.13 -6.66
N LYS A 154 -20.02 -28.70 -6.06
CA LYS A 154 -19.95 -27.58 -5.12
C LYS A 154 -19.10 -26.47 -5.71
N ALA A 155 -19.65 -25.28 -5.92
CA ALA A 155 -18.95 -24.19 -6.59
C ALA A 155 -19.11 -22.84 -5.89
N LEU A 156 -18.08 -22.00 -5.99
CA LEU A 156 -18.14 -20.60 -5.61
C LEU A 156 -17.96 -19.72 -6.84
N TYR A 157 -18.85 -18.75 -6.98
CA TYR A 157 -18.83 -17.77 -8.06
C TYR A 157 -18.65 -16.35 -7.52
N LEU A 158 -18.06 -15.48 -8.35
CA LEU A 158 -18.09 -14.04 -8.17
C LEU A 158 -18.93 -13.41 -9.28
N LYS A 159 -19.67 -12.35 -8.97
CA LYS A 159 -20.57 -11.71 -9.93
C LYS A 159 -20.69 -10.21 -9.65
N TYR A 160 -20.80 -9.38 -10.69
CA TYR A 160 -21.24 -7.99 -10.50
C TYR A 160 -22.76 -7.93 -10.31
N SER A 161 -23.23 -7.11 -9.38
CA SER A 161 -24.66 -6.99 -9.06
C SER A 161 -25.56 -6.66 -10.26
N ASP A 162 -25.03 -5.91 -11.22
CA ASP A 162 -25.73 -5.45 -12.43
C ASP A 162 -25.43 -6.27 -13.69
N GLU A 163 -24.66 -7.35 -13.58
CA GLU A 163 -24.30 -8.23 -14.71
C GLU A 163 -25.06 -9.55 -14.65
N SER A 164 -25.07 -10.30 -15.76
CA SER A 164 -25.60 -11.67 -15.79
C SER A 164 -24.48 -12.72 -15.63
N GLN A 165 -23.28 -12.39 -16.08
CA GLN A 165 -22.15 -13.31 -16.13
C GLN A 165 -21.50 -13.51 -14.75
N ARG A 166 -21.05 -14.74 -14.50
CA ARG A 166 -20.40 -15.16 -13.26
C ARG A 166 -18.99 -15.67 -13.55
N ASN A 167 -18.07 -15.41 -12.62
CA ASN A 167 -16.73 -15.96 -12.63
C ASN A 167 -16.63 -17.10 -11.62
N MET A 168 -16.33 -18.33 -12.07
CA MET A 168 -16.14 -19.45 -11.16
C MET A 168 -14.74 -19.39 -10.57
N VAL A 169 -14.65 -19.38 -9.25
CA VAL A 169 -13.36 -19.27 -8.53
C VAL A 169 -12.99 -20.52 -7.76
N TYR A 170 -13.97 -21.40 -7.55
CA TYR A 170 -13.76 -22.69 -6.94
C TYR A 170 -14.82 -23.66 -7.43
N GLU A 171 -14.41 -24.91 -7.64
CA GLU A 171 -15.29 -26.04 -7.95
C GLU A 171 -14.73 -27.30 -7.29
N GLN A 172 -15.63 -28.10 -6.74
CA GLN A 172 -15.38 -29.47 -6.34
C GLN A 172 -16.47 -30.36 -6.94
N SER A 173 -16.08 -31.21 -7.89
CA SER A 173 -16.92 -32.21 -8.55
C SER A 173 -16.47 -33.62 -8.17
N ASP A 174 -17.31 -34.63 -8.45
CA ASP A 174 -16.99 -36.06 -8.34
C ASP A 174 -16.42 -36.50 -6.98
N ALA A 175 -16.75 -35.73 -5.94
CA ALA A 175 -16.30 -35.98 -4.58
C ALA A 175 -17.00 -37.20 -3.98
N PRO A 176 -16.32 -38.04 -3.19
CA PRO A 176 -16.96 -39.14 -2.50
C PRO A 176 -18.04 -38.62 -1.54
N ARG A 177 -19.11 -39.42 -1.39
CA ARG A 177 -20.16 -39.14 -0.41
C ARG A 177 -19.54 -39.04 0.99
N ALA A 178 -20.03 -38.07 1.77
CA ALA A 178 -19.55 -37.69 3.09
C ALA A 178 -18.17 -37.02 3.12
N LEU A 179 -17.62 -36.60 1.97
CA LEU A 179 -16.47 -35.69 1.99
C LEU A 179 -16.91 -34.33 2.56
N SER A 180 -16.22 -33.90 3.61
CA SER A 180 -16.32 -32.57 4.20
C SER A 180 -14.97 -31.89 4.16
N SER A 181 -14.93 -30.61 3.78
CA SER A 181 -13.71 -29.83 3.65
C SER A 181 -13.96 -28.39 4.03
N ARG A 182 -13.10 -27.84 4.90
CA ARG A 182 -13.14 -26.44 5.30
C ARG A 182 -11.77 -25.80 5.11
N PHE A 183 -11.71 -24.71 4.35
CA PHE A 183 -10.46 -24.03 4.06
C PHE A 183 -10.68 -22.54 3.76
N PRO A 184 -9.66 -21.68 3.99
CA PRO A 184 -9.74 -20.27 3.63
C PRO A 184 -9.64 -20.08 2.12
N ILE A 185 -10.73 -19.63 1.48
CA ILE A 185 -10.74 -19.31 0.04
C ILE A 185 -10.21 -17.90 -0.22
N TYR A 186 -10.50 -16.96 0.68
CA TYR A 186 -9.95 -15.59 0.65
C TYR A 186 -9.47 -15.20 2.03
N LYS A 187 -8.21 -14.74 2.13
CA LYS A 187 -7.63 -14.28 3.39
C LYS A 187 -6.62 -13.14 3.17
N GLY A 188 -6.96 -11.95 3.65
CA GLY A 188 -6.14 -10.75 3.56
C GLY A 188 -6.68 -9.73 2.55
N TRP A 189 -5.77 -8.92 2.01
CA TRP A 189 -6.11 -7.84 1.08
C TRP A 189 -6.19 -8.33 -0.36
N TYR A 190 -7.23 -7.88 -1.07
CA TYR A 190 -7.45 -8.13 -2.48
C TYR A 190 -7.80 -6.83 -3.18
N ILE A 191 -7.60 -6.79 -4.50
CA ILE A 191 -8.10 -5.75 -5.38
C ILE A 191 -9.03 -6.38 -6.40
N GLN A 192 -10.22 -5.82 -6.53
CA GLN A 192 -11.15 -6.20 -7.58
C GLN A 192 -10.72 -5.60 -8.91
N LYS A 193 -10.63 -6.44 -9.93
CA LYS A 193 -10.41 -6.05 -11.33
C LYS A 193 -11.55 -6.55 -12.19
N ARG A 194 -11.80 -5.82 -13.27
CA ARG A 194 -12.77 -6.19 -14.28
C ARG A 194 -12.11 -7.10 -15.32
N ALA A 195 -12.65 -8.30 -15.46
CA ALA A 195 -12.40 -9.19 -16.58
C ALA A 195 -13.66 -9.28 -17.45
N SER A 196 -13.54 -9.94 -18.60
CA SER A 196 -14.66 -10.18 -19.52
C SER A 196 -14.87 -11.68 -19.70
N SER A 197 -16.14 -12.08 -19.77
CA SER A 197 -16.54 -13.44 -20.15
C SER A 197 -17.81 -13.37 -20.98
N SER A 198 -17.82 -14.02 -22.14
CA SER A 198 -18.97 -14.07 -23.05
C SER A 198 -19.60 -12.69 -23.33
N GLY A 199 -18.76 -11.66 -23.47
CA GLY A 199 -19.18 -10.27 -23.71
C GLY A 199 -19.69 -9.48 -22.50
N GLY A 200 -19.86 -10.12 -21.34
CA GLY A 200 -20.23 -9.48 -20.07
C GLY A 200 -19.03 -9.20 -19.16
N SER A 201 -19.19 -8.25 -18.24
CA SER A 201 -18.15 -7.97 -17.24
C SER A 201 -18.24 -8.97 -16.09
N ILE A 202 -17.10 -9.45 -15.60
CA ILE A 202 -17.03 -10.30 -14.41
C ILE A 202 -15.95 -9.80 -13.44
N PRO A 203 -16.17 -9.92 -12.12
CA PRO A 203 -15.16 -9.55 -11.13
C PRO A 203 -14.08 -10.63 -11.03
N ALA A 204 -12.83 -10.19 -10.96
CA ALA A 204 -11.67 -11.01 -10.64
C ALA A 204 -10.94 -10.40 -9.44
N LEU A 205 -10.72 -11.19 -8.40
CA LEU A 205 -10.00 -10.78 -7.22
C LEU A 205 -8.51 -11.10 -7.39
N LEU A 206 -7.66 -10.08 -7.34
CA LEU A 206 -6.21 -10.23 -7.31
C LEU A 206 -5.72 -10.00 -5.88
N LYS A 207 -4.86 -10.89 -5.38
CA LYS A 207 -4.27 -10.74 -4.05
C LYS A 207 -3.23 -9.61 -4.06
N LEU A 208 -3.22 -8.80 -2.99
CA LEU A 208 -2.23 -7.73 -2.75
C LEU A 208 -1.12 -8.21 -1.81
#